data_AF-A0A1S8C5C8-F1
#
_entry.id   AF-A0A1S8C5C8-F1
#
_cell.length_a   1.000
_cell.length_b   1.000
_cell.length_c   1.000
_cell.angle_alpha   90.00
_cell.angle_beta   90.00
_cell.angle_gamma   90.00
#
_symmetry.space_group_name_H-M   'P 1'
#
loop_
_entity.id
_entity.type
_entity.pdbx_description
1 polymer ?
#
loop_
_entity_poly.entity_id
_entity_poly.type
_entity_poly.pdbx_seq_one_letter_code
_entity_poly.pdbx_strand_id
1 'polypeptide(L)'
;MVIACRRGGRDPFDPTLGPLISSFADQVALALDMAVRQQVARQLDVYEDRDRIARDLHDHVIQRLFAAGLSLQAATGRVRDAAVQQRLRGVIDQLDETVRDIRTTIFDLHTTDGADHTDSLRRRVLDIVTESSGDGLHPTVRMSGAVDNLVTGELAADVEAVVREGVCNAARHSAPGT
;
A
#
# COMPACT_ATOMS: atom_id res chain seq x y z
N MET A 1 -15.49 34.34 16.77
CA MET A 1 -16.32 35.51 17.13
C MET A 1 -16.66 35.41 18.60
N VAL A 2 -16.19 36.35 19.42
CA VAL A 2 -16.53 36.41 20.85
C VAL A 2 -17.75 37.29 21.03
N ILE A 3 -18.74 36.81 21.77
CA ILE A 3 -19.94 37.57 22.12
C ILE A 3 -19.99 37.71 23.63
N ALA A 4 -19.95 38.95 24.12
CA ALA A 4 -20.14 39.26 25.53
C ALA A 4 -21.54 39.84 25.74
N CYS A 5 -22.29 39.28 26.68
CA CYS A 5 -23.65 39.73 27.01
C CYS A 5 -23.70 40.28 28.44
N ARG A 6 -24.46 41.36 28.64
CA ARG A 6 -24.73 41.97 29.95
C ARG A 6 -26.23 42.11 30.16
N ARG A 7 -26.71 41.96 31.40
CA ARG A 7 -28.10 42.30 31.78
C ARG A 7 -28.31 43.83 31.81
N GLY A 8 -29.49 44.28 31.39
CA GLY A 8 -29.87 45.70 31.41
C GLY A 8 -29.78 46.30 32.82
N GLY A 9 -29.29 47.54 32.92
CA GLY A 9 -29.14 48.27 34.18
C GLY A 9 -27.83 48.05 34.95
N ARG A 10 -26.91 47.21 34.46
CA ARG A 10 -25.55 47.08 35.01
C ARG A 10 -24.54 47.99 34.33
N ASP A 11 -23.47 48.31 35.06
CA ASP A 11 -22.35 49.12 34.59
C ASP A 11 -21.71 48.57 33.30
N PRO A 12 -21.17 49.45 32.43
CA PRO A 12 -20.38 49.06 31.27
C PRO A 12 -19.25 48.09 31.61
N PHE A 13 -18.91 47.20 30.68
CA PHE A 13 -17.67 46.43 30.81
C PHE A 13 -16.48 47.38 30.78
N ASP A 14 -15.44 47.03 31.52
CA ASP A 14 -14.15 47.70 31.39
C ASP A 14 -13.68 47.64 29.93
N PRO A 15 -13.35 48.78 29.29
CA PRO A 15 -12.91 48.82 27.90
C PRO A 15 -11.66 47.96 27.63
N THR A 16 -10.85 47.67 28.65
CA THR A 16 -9.65 46.81 28.54
C THR A 16 -9.98 45.31 28.47
N LEU A 17 -11.16 44.92 28.96
CA LEU A 17 -11.57 43.52 29.06
C LEU A 17 -11.86 42.91 27.68
N GLY A 18 -12.41 43.70 26.75
CA GLY A 18 -12.70 43.25 25.38
C GLY A 18 -11.46 42.77 24.62
N PRO A 19 -10.41 43.60 24.49
CA PRO A 19 -9.15 43.21 23.86
C PRO A 19 -8.48 42.01 24.54
N LEU A 20 -8.49 41.95 25.88
CA LEU A 20 -7.92 40.83 26.63
C LEU A 20 -8.64 39.51 26.33
N ILE A 21 -9.98 39.50 26.37
CA ILE A 21 -10.77 38.31 26.06
C ILE A 21 -10.60 37.92 24.58
N SER A 22 -10.51 38.88 23.66
CA SER A 22 -10.26 38.59 22.25
C SER A 22 -8.91 37.90 22.05
N SER A 23 -7.83 38.47 22.63
CA SER A 23 -6.50 37.88 22.54
C SER A 23 -6.43 36.49 23.16
N PHE A 24 -7.10 36.28 24.31
CA PHE A 24 -7.21 34.97 24.93
C PHE A 24 -8.00 33.99 24.04
N ALA A 25 -9.12 34.41 23.46
CA ALA A 25 -9.91 33.60 22.56
C ALA A 25 -9.14 33.21 21.29
N ASP A 26 -8.30 34.11 20.75
CA ASP A 26 -7.43 33.83 19.61
C ASP A 26 -6.36 32.78 19.97
N GLN A 27 -5.75 32.89 21.16
CA GLN A 27 -4.81 31.88 21.66
C GLN A 27 -5.47 30.52 21.86
N VAL A 28 -6.68 30.48 22.44
CA VAL A 28 -7.45 29.25 22.62
C VAL A 28 -7.84 28.65 21.27
N ALA A 29 -8.28 29.47 20.30
CA ALA A 29 -8.63 29.00 18.97
C ALA A 29 -7.42 28.37 18.25
N LEU A 30 -6.26 29.00 18.34
CA LEU A 30 -5.01 28.46 17.78
C LEU A 30 -4.61 27.14 18.47
N ALA A 31 -4.67 27.08 19.80
CA ALA A 31 -4.35 25.87 20.55
C ALA A 31 -5.29 24.70 20.20
N LEU A 32 -6.59 24.99 20.02
CA LEU A 32 -7.57 23.99 19.57
C LEU A 32 -7.30 23.51 18.14
N ASP A 33 -7.01 24.42 17.21
CA ASP A 33 -6.65 24.05 15.82
C ASP A 33 -5.39 23.17 15.80
N MET A 34 -4.36 23.53 16.57
CA MET A 34 -3.16 22.70 16.71
C MET A 34 -3.48 21.33 17.29
N ALA A 35 -4.32 21.24 18.33
CA ALA A 35 -4.71 19.98 18.94
C ALA A 35 -5.47 19.07 17.97
N VAL A 36 -6.38 19.63 17.18
CA VAL A 36 -7.13 18.91 16.13
C VAL A 36 -6.17 18.40 15.05
N ARG A 37 -5.28 19.25 14.53
CA ARG A 37 -4.29 18.85 13.52
C ARG A 37 -3.37 17.74 14.04
N GLN A 38 -2.91 17.86 15.28
CA GLN A 38 -2.06 16.83 15.88
C GLN A 38 -2.80 15.51 16.07
N GLN A 39 -4.10 15.55 16.37
CA GLN A 39 -4.93 14.35 16.47
C GLN A 39 -5.08 13.65 15.12
N VAL A 40 -5.36 14.41 14.05
CA VAL A 40 -5.44 13.86 12.70
C VAL A 40 -4.10 13.28 12.26
N ALA A 41 -3.00 13.99 12.50
CA ALA A 41 -1.66 13.50 12.19
C ALA A 41 -1.33 12.18 12.91
N ARG A 42 -1.66 12.06 14.21
CA ARG A 42 -1.50 10.80 14.96
C ARG A 42 -2.33 9.66 14.39
N GLN A 43 -3.56 9.94 13.94
CA GLN A 43 -4.40 8.91 13.32
C GLN A 43 -3.79 8.43 12.00
N LEU A 44 -3.31 9.34 11.16
CA LEU A 44 -2.63 9.01 9.91
C LEU A 44 -1.37 8.17 10.17
N ASP A 45 -0.55 8.56 11.14
CA ASP A 45 0.66 7.83 11.53
C ASP A 45 0.35 6.38 11.96
N VAL A 46 -0.73 6.16 12.72
CA VAL A 46 -1.19 4.81 13.08
C VAL A 46 -1.64 4.00 11.87
N TYR A 47 -2.30 4.63 10.88
CA TYR A 47 -2.68 3.94 9.65
C TYR A 47 -1.46 3.58 8.79
N GLU A 48 -0.51 4.51 8.63
CA GLU A 48 0.75 4.25 7.92
C GLU A 48 1.56 3.12 8.56
N ASP A 49 1.61 3.08 9.90
CA ASP A 49 2.31 2.02 10.63
C ASP A 49 1.62 0.67 10.47
N ARG A 50 0.28 0.64 10.50
CA ARG A 50 -0.48 -0.60 10.23
C ARG A 50 -0.23 -1.13 8.82
N ASP A 51 -0.23 -0.26 7.82
CA ASP A 51 0.08 -0.63 6.44
C ASP A 51 1.51 -1.15 6.30
N ARG A 52 2.45 -0.52 7.00
CA ARG A 52 3.84 -0.96 7.04
C ARG A 52 4.00 -2.34 7.67
N ILE A 53 3.40 -2.55 8.84
CA ILE A 53 3.43 -3.83 9.55
C ILE A 53 2.77 -4.93 8.71
N ALA A 54 1.63 -4.64 8.07
CA ALA A 54 0.95 -5.59 7.20
C ALA A 54 1.87 -6.00 6.03
N ARG A 55 2.47 -5.05 5.32
CA ARG A 55 3.44 -5.32 4.24
C ARG A 55 4.61 -6.17 4.71
N ASP A 56 5.27 -5.79 5.81
CA ASP A 56 6.42 -6.51 6.34
C ASP A 56 6.05 -7.96 6.73
N LEU A 57 4.86 -8.16 7.32
CA LEU A 57 4.35 -9.48 7.67
C LEU A 57 4.06 -10.33 6.43
N HIS A 58 3.42 -9.76 5.43
CA HIS A 58 3.10 -10.46 4.20
C HIS A 58 4.35 -10.83 3.40
N ASP A 59 5.34 -9.94 3.30
CA ASP A 59 6.64 -10.24 2.68
C ASP A 59 7.32 -11.42 3.37
N HIS A 60 7.29 -11.47 4.71
CA HIS A 60 7.83 -12.57 5.47
C HIS A 60 7.10 -13.90 5.20
N VAL A 61 5.76 -13.88 5.14
CA VAL A 61 4.96 -15.08 4.82
C VAL A 61 5.25 -15.57 3.40
N ILE A 62 5.28 -14.67 2.42
CA ILE A 62 5.57 -14.99 1.01
C ILE A 62 6.97 -15.61 0.88
N GLN A 63 7.98 -15.03 1.51
CA GLN A 63 9.35 -15.58 1.51
C GLN A 63 9.41 -17.00 2.07
N ARG A 64 8.67 -17.29 3.14
CA ARG A 64 8.62 -18.64 3.74
C ARG A 64 7.92 -19.65 2.85
N LEU A 65 6.84 -19.26 2.17
CA LEU A 65 6.16 -20.11 1.20
C LEU A 65 7.09 -20.44 0.02
N PHE A 66 7.86 -19.48 -0.48
CA PHE A 66 8.87 -19.74 -1.51
C PHE A 66 9.96 -20.70 -1.05
N ALA A 67 10.49 -20.52 0.16
CA ALA A 67 11.49 -21.44 0.70
C ALA A 67 10.95 -22.87 0.82
N ALA A 68 9.68 -23.03 1.18
CA ALA A 68 9.01 -24.33 1.20
C ALA A 68 8.83 -24.91 -0.21
N GLY A 69 8.41 -24.10 -1.19
CA GLY A 69 8.28 -24.49 -2.60
C GLY A 69 9.61 -24.97 -3.20
N LEU A 70 10.69 -24.21 -3.02
CA LEU A 70 12.04 -24.59 -3.46
C LEU A 70 12.52 -25.89 -2.79
N SER A 71 12.22 -26.08 -1.50
CA SER A 71 12.55 -27.31 -0.78
C SER A 71 11.80 -28.52 -1.35
N LEU A 72 10.52 -28.36 -1.70
CA LEU A 72 9.71 -29.39 -2.33
C LEU A 72 10.16 -29.69 -3.76
N GLN A 73 10.53 -28.69 -4.57
CA GLN A 73 11.11 -28.91 -5.90
C GLN A 73 12.41 -29.72 -5.81
N ALA A 74 13.31 -29.36 -4.90
CA ALA A 74 14.56 -30.09 -4.67
C ALA A 74 14.32 -31.54 -4.19
N ALA A 75 13.26 -31.78 -3.40
CA ALA A 75 12.87 -33.13 -3.01
C ALA A 75 12.29 -33.92 -4.19
N THR A 76 11.45 -33.28 -5.01
CA THR A 76 10.79 -33.89 -6.18
C THR A 76 11.81 -34.45 -7.17
N GLY A 77 12.91 -33.72 -7.43
CA GLY A 77 13.99 -34.18 -8.31
C GLY A 77 14.71 -35.45 -7.84
N ARG A 78 14.56 -35.84 -6.58
CA ARG A 78 15.16 -37.06 -5.99
C ARG A 78 14.21 -38.25 -5.93
N VAL A 79 12.92 -38.03 -6.15
CA VAL A 79 11.89 -39.08 -6.14
C VAL A 79 11.92 -39.83 -7.48
N ARG A 80 11.88 -41.17 -7.46
CA ARG A 80 11.83 -42.00 -8.68
C ARG A 80 10.42 -42.40 -9.10
N ASP A 81 9.48 -42.37 -8.16
CA ASP A 81 8.08 -42.69 -8.40
C ASP A 81 7.37 -41.52 -9.09
N ALA A 82 6.92 -41.74 -10.33
CA ALA A 82 6.26 -40.74 -11.15
C ALA A 82 4.93 -40.25 -10.54
N ALA A 83 4.19 -41.12 -9.84
CA ALA A 83 2.93 -40.73 -9.19
C ALA A 83 3.19 -39.80 -8.01
N VAL A 84 4.27 -40.05 -7.25
CA VAL A 84 4.70 -39.17 -6.15
C VAL A 84 5.24 -37.84 -6.68
N GLN A 85 6.04 -37.87 -7.76
CA GLN A 85 6.49 -36.63 -8.42
C GLN A 85 5.32 -35.75 -8.89
N GLN A 86 4.30 -36.36 -9.52
CA GLN A 86 3.14 -35.61 -9.99
C GLN A 86 2.35 -34.98 -8.84
N ARG A 87 2.20 -35.68 -7.71
CA ARG A 87 1.57 -35.11 -6.51
C ARG A 87 2.36 -33.94 -5.94
N LEU A 88 3.69 -34.06 -5.86
CA LEU A 88 4.53 -32.98 -5.35
C LEU A 88 4.49 -31.74 -6.24
N ARG A 89 4.48 -31.91 -7.58
CA ARG A 89 4.27 -30.80 -8.51
C ARG A 89 2.94 -30.09 -8.27
N GLY A 90 1.85 -30.83 -8.11
CA GLY A 90 0.55 -30.23 -7.79
C GLY A 90 0.54 -29.44 -6.47
N VAL A 91 1.30 -29.86 -5.46
CA VAL A 91 1.46 -29.10 -4.20
C VAL A 91 2.28 -27.83 -4.42
N ILE A 92 3.32 -27.87 -5.25
CA ILE A 92 4.11 -26.69 -5.61
C ILE A 92 3.23 -25.68 -6.34
N ASP A 93 2.45 -26.13 -7.32
CA ASP A 93 1.51 -25.27 -8.07
C ASP A 93 0.48 -24.62 -7.13
N GLN A 94 -0.03 -25.35 -6.14
CA GLN A 94 -0.93 -24.80 -5.12
C GLN A 94 -0.27 -23.75 -4.21
N LEU A 95 1.01 -23.92 -3.87
CA LEU A 95 1.76 -22.92 -3.10
C LEU A 95 1.96 -21.65 -3.92
N ASP A 96 2.30 -21.78 -5.21
CA ASP A 96 2.46 -20.64 -6.11
C ASP A 96 1.15 -19.88 -6.31
N GLU A 97 0.02 -20.59 -6.42
CA GLU A 97 -1.30 -19.98 -6.49
C GLU A 97 -1.66 -19.25 -5.20
N THR A 98 -1.38 -19.86 -4.04
CA THR A 98 -1.59 -19.22 -2.74
C THR A 98 -0.77 -17.92 -2.60
N VAL A 99 0.46 -17.91 -3.12
CA VAL A 99 1.30 -16.70 -3.13
C VAL A 99 0.70 -15.62 -4.05
N ARG A 100 0.15 -15.98 -5.22
CA ARG A 100 -0.58 -15.04 -6.08
C ARG A 100 -1.80 -14.47 -5.36
N ASP A 101 -2.64 -15.31 -4.77
CA ASP A 101 -3.85 -14.90 -4.04
C ASP A 101 -3.55 -13.91 -2.91
N ILE A 102 -2.52 -14.19 -2.11
CA ILE A 102 -2.06 -13.30 -1.04
C ILE A 102 -1.65 -11.94 -1.64
N ARG A 103 -0.88 -11.94 -2.73
CA ARG A 103 -0.40 -10.70 -3.38
C ARG A 103 -1.56 -9.86 -3.92
N THR A 104 -2.52 -10.49 -4.60
CA THR A 104 -3.72 -9.82 -5.11
C THR A 104 -4.56 -9.24 -3.97
N THR A 105 -4.78 -10.01 -2.91
CA THR A 105 -5.56 -9.57 -1.75
C THR A 105 -4.93 -8.37 -1.03
N ILE A 106 -3.61 -8.38 -0.83
CA ILE A 106 -2.88 -7.24 -0.23
C ILE A 106 -3.04 -5.99 -1.08
N PHE A 107 -2.95 -6.15 -2.39
CA PHE A 107 -3.06 -5.06 -3.34
C PHE A 107 -4.49 -4.49 -3.38
N ASP A 108 -5.51 -5.35 -3.40
CA ASP A 108 -6.92 -4.95 -3.33
C ASP A 108 -7.22 -4.19 -2.04
N LEU A 109 -6.61 -4.58 -0.92
CA LEU A 109 -6.75 -3.87 0.35
C LEU A 109 -6.15 -2.46 0.27
N HIS A 110 -4.95 -2.31 -0.30
CA HIS A 110 -4.28 -1.01 -0.46
C HIS A 110 -4.92 -0.08 -1.51
N THR A 111 -5.79 -0.60 -2.39
CA THR A 111 -6.50 0.20 -3.41
C THR A 111 -7.91 0.60 -3.00
N THR A 112 -8.45 0.04 -1.91
CA THR A 112 -9.81 0.34 -1.44
C THR A 112 -9.91 1.68 -0.67
N ASP A 113 -8.78 2.25 -0.22
CA ASP A 113 -8.76 3.52 0.54
C ASP A 113 -8.91 4.80 -0.30
N GLY A 114 -9.18 4.68 -1.61
CA GLY A 114 -9.49 5.79 -2.50
C GLY A 114 -10.57 5.43 -3.52
N ALA A 115 -11.63 6.22 -3.59
CA ALA A 115 -12.83 5.99 -4.40
C ALA A 115 -12.57 5.52 -5.85
N ASP A 116 -13.30 4.48 -6.29
CA ASP A 116 -13.43 4.00 -7.68
C ASP A 116 -12.11 3.75 -8.45
N HIS A 117 -11.31 2.78 -8.01
CA HIS A 117 -10.01 2.45 -8.65
C HIS A 117 -9.92 1.03 -9.23
N THR A 118 -11.05 0.44 -9.64
CA THR A 118 -11.07 -0.87 -10.35
C THR A 118 -10.18 -0.87 -11.61
N ASP A 119 -9.84 0.31 -12.16
CA ASP A 119 -8.93 0.51 -13.30
C ASP A 119 -7.72 1.44 -12.94
N SER A 120 -7.12 1.24 -11.76
CA SER A 120 -5.93 1.98 -11.34
C SER A 120 -4.69 1.57 -12.12
N LEU A 121 -3.81 2.54 -12.44
CA LEU A 121 -2.54 2.29 -13.12
C LEU A 121 -1.67 1.31 -12.31
N ARG A 122 -1.72 1.40 -10.98
CA ARG A 122 -1.00 0.45 -10.11
C ARG A 122 -1.39 -1.00 -10.39
N ARG A 123 -2.69 -1.27 -10.57
CA ARG A 123 -3.25 -2.61 -10.79
C ARG A 123 -2.81 -3.14 -12.15
N ARG A 124 -2.96 -2.31 -13.20
CA ARG A 124 -2.49 -2.63 -14.56
C ARG A 124 -0.99 -2.92 -14.63
N VAL A 125 -0.16 -2.16 -13.92
CA VAL A 125 1.29 -2.40 -13.85
C VAL A 125 1.62 -3.72 -13.14
N LEU A 126 0.90 -4.05 -12.06
CA LEU A 126 1.08 -5.33 -11.37
C LEU A 126 0.69 -6.53 -12.25
N ASP A 127 -0.41 -6.41 -12.99
CA ASP A 127 -0.86 -7.41 -13.96
C ASP A 127 0.20 -7.61 -15.05
N ILE A 128 0.69 -6.52 -15.65
CA ILE A 128 1.78 -6.57 -16.65
C ILE A 128 3.01 -7.28 -16.08
N VAL A 129 3.44 -6.94 -14.86
CA VAL A 129 4.61 -7.55 -14.24
C VAL A 129 4.36 -9.05 -14.00
N THR A 130 3.16 -9.43 -13.56
CA THR A 130 2.82 -10.82 -13.26
C THR A 130 2.69 -11.67 -14.53
N GLU A 131 2.10 -11.12 -15.59
CA GLU A 131 1.96 -11.78 -16.90
C GLU A 131 3.29 -11.88 -17.66
N SER A 132 4.15 -10.86 -17.53
CA SER A 132 5.41 -10.78 -18.29
C SER A 132 6.57 -11.49 -17.60
N SER A 133 6.42 -11.84 -16.32
CA SER A 133 7.44 -12.58 -15.57
C SER A 133 7.23 -14.07 -15.79
N GLY A 134 8.05 -14.66 -16.67
CA GLY A 134 7.97 -16.09 -17.01
C GLY A 134 8.09 -17.01 -15.78
N ASP A 135 7.76 -18.29 -16.00
CA ASP A 135 7.76 -19.32 -14.95
C ASP A 135 9.06 -19.33 -14.13
N GLY A 136 8.92 -19.28 -12.80
CA GLY A 136 10.03 -19.33 -11.85
C GLY A 136 10.63 -17.97 -11.46
N LEU A 137 10.15 -16.85 -12.02
CA LEU A 137 10.50 -15.51 -11.56
C LEU A 137 9.43 -14.98 -10.60
N HIS A 138 9.89 -14.35 -9.51
CA HIS A 138 9.02 -13.79 -8.48
C HIS A 138 9.29 -12.29 -8.32
N PRO A 139 8.63 -11.45 -9.12
CA PRO A 139 8.86 -10.00 -9.09
C PRO A 139 8.29 -9.41 -7.81
N THR A 140 8.99 -8.41 -7.30
CA THR A 140 8.47 -7.52 -6.24
C THR A 140 8.22 -6.15 -6.85
N VAL A 141 6.98 -5.67 -6.79
CA VAL A 141 6.59 -4.35 -7.30
C VAL A 141 6.33 -3.43 -6.12
N ARG A 142 7.00 -2.28 -6.10
CA ARG A 142 6.78 -1.24 -5.07
C ARG A 142 6.47 0.08 -5.75
N MET A 143 5.35 0.69 -5.36
CA MET A 143 4.88 1.98 -5.85
C MET A 143 4.64 2.90 -4.67
N SER A 144 4.99 4.17 -4.82
CA SER A 144 4.87 5.18 -3.76
C SER A 144 4.37 6.51 -4.34
N GLY A 145 3.61 7.26 -3.55
CA GLY A 145 3.03 8.55 -3.97
C GLY A 145 1.69 8.41 -4.68
N ALA A 146 1.11 9.51 -5.17
CA ALA A 146 -0.24 9.55 -5.75
C ALA A 146 -0.26 9.08 -7.23
N VAL A 147 0.27 7.88 -7.51
CA VAL A 147 0.45 7.34 -8.87
C VAL A 147 -0.84 7.38 -9.70
N ASP A 148 -1.95 6.91 -9.14
CA ASP A 148 -3.22 6.83 -9.87
C ASP A 148 -3.84 8.20 -10.20
N ASN A 149 -3.51 9.25 -9.43
CA ASN A 149 -4.02 10.61 -9.65
C ASN A 149 -3.08 11.47 -10.51
N LEU A 150 -1.77 11.21 -10.45
CA LEU A 150 -0.76 12.01 -11.13
C LEU A 150 -0.38 11.47 -12.52
N VAL A 151 -0.62 10.18 -12.77
CA VAL A 151 -0.24 9.50 -14.01
C VAL A 151 -1.50 9.05 -14.74
N THR A 152 -1.97 9.87 -15.66
CA THR A 152 -3.24 9.68 -16.38
C THR A 152 -3.04 9.82 -17.90
N GLY A 153 -3.96 9.27 -18.70
CA GLY A 153 -3.96 9.45 -20.15
C GLY A 153 -2.77 8.77 -20.84
N GLU A 154 -2.16 9.44 -21.81
CA GLU A 154 -1.04 8.89 -22.61
C GLU A 154 0.17 8.47 -21.75
N LEU A 155 0.45 9.22 -20.68
CA LEU A 155 1.57 8.89 -19.77
C LEU A 155 1.37 7.54 -19.07
N ALA A 156 0.12 7.17 -18.75
CA ALA A 156 -0.19 5.88 -18.16
C ALA A 156 0.09 4.74 -19.14
N ALA A 157 -0.30 4.91 -20.40
CA ALA A 157 -0.05 3.93 -21.47
C ALA A 157 1.46 3.79 -21.76
N ASP A 158 2.21 4.89 -21.76
CA ASP A 158 3.66 4.87 -21.92
C ASP A 158 4.36 4.13 -20.77
N VAL A 159 3.93 4.38 -19.53
CA VAL A 159 4.44 3.66 -18.34
C VAL A 159 4.18 2.17 -18.46
N GLU A 160 2.98 1.76 -18.86
CA GLU A 160 2.65 0.34 -19.08
C GLU A 160 3.54 -0.31 -20.14
N ALA A 161 3.77 0.38 -21.26
CA ALA A 161 4.63 -0.11 -22.33
C ALA A 161 6.09 -0.27 -21.85
N VAL A 162 6.62 0.72 -21.13
CA VAL A 162 7.98 0.70 -20.58
C VAL A 162 8.14 -0.40 -19.54
N VAL A 163 7.17 -0.57 -18.64
CA VAL A 163 7.19 -1.65 -17.65
C VAL A 163 7.20 -3.00 -18.35
N ARG A 164 6.31 -3.22 -19.32
CA ARG A 164 6.22 -4.49 -20.06
C ARG A 164 7.55 -4.85 -20.71
N GLU A 165 8.14 -3.92 -21.44
CA GLU A 165 9.44 -4.14 -22.10
C GLU A 165 10.56 -4.36 -21.08
N GLY A 166 10.56 -3.59 -19.99
CA GLY A 166 11.54 -3.71 -18.91
C GLY A 166 11.49 -5.08 -18.23
N VAL A 167 10.29 -5.58 -17.90
CA VAL A 167 10.08 -6.90 -17.30
C VAL A 167 10.44 -8.00 -18.28
N CYS A 168 10.02 -7.92 -19.53
CA CYS A 168 10.39 -8.88 -20.58
C CYS A 168 11.91 -8.94 -20.79
N ASN A 169 12.60 -7.79 -20.77
CA ASN A 169 14.06 -7.75 -20.85
C ASN A 169 14.72 -8.35 -19.62
N ALA A 170 14.25 -7.99 -18.42
CA ALA A 170 14.73 -8.58 -17.18
C ALA A 170 14.56 -10.11 -17.23
N ALA A 171 13.36 -10.61 -17.52
CA ALA A 171 13.04 -12.04 -17.59
C ALA A 171 13.90 -12.80 -18.63
N ARG A 172 14.10 -12.21 -19.82
CA ARG A 172 14.97 -12.78 -20.86
C ARG A 172 16.43 -12.86 -20.46
N HIS A 173 16.91 -11.91 -19.65
CA HIS A 173 18.32 -11.79 -19.27
C HIS A 173 18.64 -12.32 -17.87
N SER A 174 17.63 -12.61 -17.06
CA SER A 174 17.77 -13.16 -15.71
C SER A 174 17.91 -14.67 -15.68
N ALA A 175 17.75 -15.38 -16.80
CA ALA A 175 18.07 -16.79 -16.90
C ALA A 175 19.57 -16.98 -16.61
N PRO A 176 19.97 -17.58 -15.47
CA PRO A 176 21.35 -17.97 -15.28
C PRO A 176 21.64 -19.04 -16.32
N GLY A 177 22.68 -18.83 -17.14
CA GLY A 177 23.39 -19.98 -17.66
C GLY A 177 23.88 -20.82 -16.49
N THR A 178 23.76 -22.14 -16.64
CA THR A 178 24.17 -23.25 -15.75
C THR A 178 23.30 -23.59 -14.55
#